data_AF-A0A6J1L931-F1
#
_entry.id   AF-A0A6J1L931-F1
#
_cell.length_a   1.000
_cell.length_b   1.000
_cell.length_c   1.000
_cell.angle_alpha   90.00
_cell.angle_beta   90.00
_cell.angle_gamma   90.00
#
_symmetry.space_group_name_H-M   'P 1'
#
loop_
_entity.id
_entity.type
_entity.pdbx_description
1 polymer ?
#
loop_
_entity_poly.entity_id
_entity_poly.type
_entity_poly.pdbx_seq_one_letter_code
_entity_poly.pdbx_strand_id
1 'polypeptide(L)'
;MVEELGCPIGMPTASATNAAASSTAAAGGIVIVSSSGSNIGSNTATVNTHHYQQQHQQQQQQQHQQQQQQKHLQQQQQQYHQLTNNMSMLNVKGGGRYLWTDRELLMHLQNYTPLILLIDFVEKTRTKRFYESSERYEILMLVFIMRKGAPFCENKRFPAEYWVNLSVGPVAEAFDRLQAAIDIPDPQLPIHMSVTDLTTWKEMFDGAMIDIRRFAYHTDPMQLADVGVYNRITFEQRFAMQWQE
;
A
#
# COMPACT_ATOMS: atom_id res chain seq x y z
N MET A 1 -0.47 -79.95 16.07
CA MET A 1 0.34 -80.08 14.84
C MET A 1 0.66 -78.64 14.43
N VAL A 2 1.90 -78.12 14.53
CA VAL A 2 3.02 -78.25 13.56
C VAL A 2 2.55 -78.16 12.10
N GLU A 3 3.01 -77.26 11.22
CA GLU A 3 4.21 -76.37 11.12
C GLU A 3 3.79 -74.95 10.60
N GLU A 4 4.43 -73.80 10.90
CA GLU A 4 5.80 -73.26 10.60
C GLU A 4 5.88 -72.51 9.24
N LEU A 5 6.89 -71.61 9.06
CA LEU A 5 7.11 -70.66 7.94
C LEU A 5 6.22 -69.37 7.92
N GLY A 6 6.74 -68.14 7.95
CA GLY A 6 8.12 -67.66 8.17
C GLY A 6 8.25 -66.13 7.99
N CYS A 7 9.09 -65.47 8.81
CA CYS A 7 9.49 -64.05 8.65
C CYS A 7 10.91 -63.96 8.05
N PRO A 8 11.32 -62.82 7.45
CA PRO A 8 12.06 -61.76 8.19
C PRO A 8 11.63 -60.33 7.75
N ILE A 9 11.79 -59.21 8.47
CA ILE A 9 12.86 -58.64 9.34
C ILE A 9 14.08 -58.07 8.56
N GLY A 10 14.30 -56.75 8.69
CA GLY A 10 15.45 -55.98 8.17
C GLY A 10 15.06 -54.96 7.09
N MET A 11 15.51 -53.69 7.07
CA MET A 11 16.52 -52.97 7.87
C MET A 11 16.15 -51.46 8.04
N PRO A 12 16.62 -50.79 9.10
CA PRO A 12 16.68 -49.32 9.17
C PRO A 12 18.12 -48.79 9.34
N THR A 13 18.68 -48.07 8.35
CA THR A 13 19.89 -47.23 8.55
C THR A 13 20.06 -46.20 7.43
N ALA A 14 20.13 -44.91 7.77
CA ALA A 14 21.19 -43.98 7.33
C ALA A 14 20.92 -42.55 7.86
N SER A 15 21.53 -42.21 9.00
CA SER A 15 21.79 -40.80 9.35
C SER A 15 23.12 -40.38 8.73
N ALA A 16 23.19 -39.19 8.14
CA ALA A 16 24.46 -38.54 7.81
C ALA A 16 24.35 -37.04 8.09
N THR A 17 25.28 -36.52 8.90
CA THR A 17 25.31 -35.14 9.39
C THR A 17 26.33 -34.28 8.67
N ASN A 18 26.02 -32.98 8.55
CA ASN A 18 26.93 -31.83 8.42
C ASN A 18 27.89 -31.73 7.23
N ALA A 19 27.84 -30.59 6.54
CA ALA A 19 29.01 -29.77 6.25
C ALA A 19 28.61 -28.29 6.10
N ALA A 20 29.35 -27.39 6.74
CA ALA A 20 29.25 -25.95 6.52
C ALA A 20 30.30 -25.51 5.49
N ALA A 21 30.00 -24.47 4.70
CA ALA A 21 31.00 -23.77 3.89
C ALA A 21 30.66 -22.28 3.77
N SER A 22 31.59 -21.44 4.22
CA SER A 22 31.59 -19.98 4.06
C SER A 22 32.52 -19.57 2.93
N SER A 23 32.17 -18.56 2.12
CA SER A 23 33.17 -17.85 1.29
C SER A 23 32.76 -16.43 0.87
N THR A 24 33.37 -15.46 1.56
CA THR A 24 34.05 -14.25 1.02
C THR A 24 33.34 -13.26 0.09
N ALA A 25 33.53 -11.98 0.42
CA ALA A 25 33.14 -10.79 -0.35
C ALA A 25 34.09 -10.46 -1.52
N ALA A 26 33.64 -9.55 -2.40
CA ALA A 26 34.48 -8.81 -3.32
C ALA A 26 34.05 -7.33 -3.35
N ALA A 27 34.98 -6.41 -3.07
CA ALA A 27 34.75 -4.96 -3.13
C ALA A 27 35.29 -4.39 -4.45
N GLY A 28 34.44 -3.69 -5.21
CA GLY A 28 34.83 -3.01 -6.46
C GLY A 28 35.33 -1.59 -6.18
N GLY A 29 36.62 -1.33 -6.42
CA GLY A 29 37.20 0.02 -6.31
C GLY A 29 36.93 0.89 -7.54
N ILE A 30 36.72 2.19 -7.33
CA ILE A 30 36.55 3.19 -8.39
C ILE A 30 37.92 3.81 -8.70
N VAL A 31 38.29 3.84 -9.99
CA VAL A 31 39.51 4.51 -10.49
C VAL A 31 39.13 5.88 -11.08
N ILE A 32 39.69 6.95 -10.51
CA ILE A 32 39.58 8.30 -11.06
C ILE A 32 40.82 8.56 -11.93
N VAL A 33 40.62 8.85 -13.22
CA VAL A 33 41.71 9.25 -14.13
C VAL A 33 41.55 10.72 -14.46
N SER A 34 42.37 11.56 -13.83
CA SER A 34 42.54 12.96 -14.22
C SER A 34 43.66 13.05 -15.27
N SER A 35 43.40 13.68 -16.41
CA SER A 35 44.42 14.01 -17.40
C SER A 35 44.40 15.50 -17.74
N SER A 36 45.51 16.18 -17.44
CA SER A 36 45.75 17.59 -17.72
C SER A 36 46.78 17.73 -18.85
N GLY A 37 46.69 18.82 -19.62
CA GLY A 37 47.68 19.24 -20.64
C GLY A 37 46.97 19.76 -21.91
N SER A 38 46.99 21.05 -22.31
CA SER A 38 48.14 21.93 -22.63
C SER A 38 48.89 21.47 -23.90
N ASN A 39 49.26 22.31 -24.89
CA ASN A 39 49.15 23.77 -25.12
C ASN A 39 49.39 24.08 -26.62
N ILE A 40 48.56 24.94 -27.25
CA ILE A 40 48.85 25.83 -28.42
C ILE A 40 47.77 26.95 -28.39
N GLY A 41 47.98 28.24 -28.73
CA GLY A 41 49.21 29.00 -28.99
C GLY A 41 48.95 30.30 -29.81
N SER A 42 49.77 31.35 -29.59
CA SER A 42 49.95 32.57 -30.42
C SER A 42 48.78 33.57 -30.64
N ASN A 43 48.96 34.77 -30.09
CA ASN A 43 48.60 36.11 -30.59
C ASN A 43 47.41 36.31 -31.56
N THR A 44 46.43 37.13 -31.16
CA THR A 44 45.99 38.34 -31.90
C THR A 44 45.05 39.21 -31.05
N ALA A 45 44.87 40.48 -31.44
CA ALA A 45 44.13 41.48 -30.67
C ALA A 45 42.58 41.38 -30.85
N THR A 46 41.86 42.27 -30.14
CA THR A 46 40.44 42.63 -30.36
C THR A 46 39.35 41.59 -30.04
N VAL A 47 39.24 41.17 -28.76
CA VAL A 47 37.94 40.72 -28.19
C VAL A 47 37.78 41.23 -26.76
N ASN A 48 37.23 42.43 -26.55
CA ASN A 48 36.89 42.90 -25.19
C ASN A 48 35.55 43.67 -25.09
N THR A 49 34.71 43.61 -26.14
CA THR A 49 33.46 44.40 -26.24
C THR A 49 32.20 43.55 -26.49
N HIS A 50 32.28 42.22 -26.40
CA HIS A 50 31.12 41.33 -26.54
C HIS A 50 30.73 40.54 -25.28
N HIS A 51 31.62 40.40 -24.28
CA HIS A 51 31.30 39.61 -23.08
C HIS A 51 30.28 40.28 -22.16
N TYR A 52 30.33 41.62 -22.03
CA TYR A 52 29.44 42.39 -21.16
C TYR A 52 27.96 42.42 -21.62
N GLN A 53 27.69 42.37 -22.93
CA GLN A 53 26.30 42.33 -23.42
C GLN A 53 25.62 40.98 -23.18
N GLN A 54 26.36 39.86 -23.22
CA GLN A 54 25.77 38.54 -22.95
C GLN A 54 25.45 38.33 -21.45
N GLN A 55 26.26 38.87 -20.52
CA GLN A 55 25.95 38.75 -19.08
C GLN A 55 24.67 39.51 -18.69
N HIS A 56 24.39 40.69 -19.28
CA HIS A 56 23.17 41.42 -18.98
C HIS A 56 21.88 40.73 -19.47
N GLN A 57 21.92 39.98 -20.58
CA GLN A 57 20.75 39.20 -21.02
C GLN A 57 20.45 38.00 -20.12
N GLN A 58 21.46 37.31 -19.58
CA GLN A 58 21.22 36.20 -18.65
C GLN A 58 20.64 36.65 -17.30
N GLN A 59 21.04 37.82 -16.76
CA GLN A 59 20.45 38.34 -15.52
C GLN A 59 18.96 38.73 -15.69
N GLN A 60 18.54 39.27 -16.83
CA GLN A 60 17.12 39.58 -17.06
C GLN A 60 16.23 38.33 -17.20
N GLN A 61 16.76 37.20 -17.69
CA GLN A 61 16.01 35.94 -17.71
C GLN A 61 15.84 35.31 -16.32
N GLN A 62 16.86 35.40 -15.44
CA GLN A 62 16.72 34.88 -14.06
C GLN A 62 15.68 35.64 -13.23
N GLN A 63 15.56 36.97 -13.39
CA GLN A 63 14.49 37.72 -12.71
C GLN A 63 13.08 37.32 -13.17
N HIS A 64 12.89 37.02 -14.47
CA HIS A 64 11.59 36.55 -14.96
C HIS A 64 11.21 35.16 -14.44
N GLN A 65 12.17 34.25 -14.28
CA GLN A 65 11.88 32.93 -13.68
C GLN A 65 11.48 33.03 -12.20
N GLN A 66 12.15 33.86 -11.39
CA GLN A 66 11.73 34.06 -10.00
C GLN A 66 10.32 34.67 -9.87
N GLN A 67 9.96 35.64 -10.72
CA GLN A 67 8.60 36.21 -10.69
C GLN A 67 7.52 35.22 -11.13
N GLN A 68 7.78 34.30 -12.06
CA GLN A 68 6.81 33.25 -12.38
C GLN A 68 6.64 32.25 -11.23
N GLN A 69 7.74 31.84 -10.59
CA GLN A 69 7.69 30.87 -9.50
C GLN A 69 6.95 31.42 -8.27
N GLN A 70 7.14 32.70 -7.95
CA GLN A 70 6.43 33.36 -6.85
C GLN A 70 4.92 33.51 -7.14
N LYS A 71 4.53 33.79 -8.39
CA LYS A 71 3.10 33.84 -8.79
C LYS A 71 2.43 32.46 -8.69
N HIS A 72 3.14 31.39 -9.05
CA HIS A 72 2.61 30.02 -8.94
C HIS A 72 2.41 29.60 -7.47
N LEU A 73 3.36 29.93 -6.59
CA LEU A 73 3.25 29.66 -5.15
C LEU A 73 2.08 30.41 -4.50
N GLN A 74 1.86 31.67 -4.89
CA GLN A 74 0.75 32.47 -4.38
C GLN A 74 -0.61 31.98 -4.89
N GLN A 75 -0.68 31.49 -6.14
CA GLN A 75 -1.90 30.87 -6.68
C GLN A 75 -2.22 29.54 -5.97
N GLN A 76 -1.20 28.74 -5.64
CA GLN A 76 -1.37 27.51 -4.85
C GLN A 76 -1.87 27.80 -3.41
N GLN A 77 -1.37 28.86 -2.75
CA GLN A 77 -1.91 29.29 -1.44
C GLN A 77 -3.36 29.79 -1.51
N GLN A 78 -3.74 30.49 -2.58
CA GLN A 78 -5.14 30.91 -2.77
C GLN A 78 -6.06 29.71 -3.01
N GLN A 79 -5.62 28.69 -3.76
CA GLN A 79 -6.38 27.45 -3.93
C GLN A 79 -6.55 26.70 -2.60
N TYR A 80 -5.52 26.68 -1.76
CA TYR A 80 -5.62 26.11 -0.40
C TYR A 80 -6.62 26.88 0.47
N HIS A 81 -6.56 28.21 0.49
CA HIS A 81 -7.54 29.03 1.21
C HIS A 81 -8.98 28.89 0.68
N GLN A 82 -9.18 28.69 -0.63
CA GLN A 82 -10.51 28.40 -1.17
C GLN A 82 -11.01 27.01 -0.76
N LEU A 83 -10.14 25.99 -0.68
CA LEU A 83 -10.49 24.69 -0.11
C LEU A 83 -10.87 24.79 1.37
N THR A 84 -10.10 25.55 2.18
CA THR A 84 -10.41 25.78 3.61
C THR A 84 -11.71 26.57 3.80
N ASN A 85 -11.96 27.62 3.00
CA ASN A 85 -13.21 28.40 3.06
C ASN A 85 -14.43 27.63 2.56
N ASN A 86 -14.27 26.71 1.59
CA ASN A 86 -15.36 25.80 1.22
C ASN A 86 -15.64 24.77 2.32
N MET A 87 -14.62 24.30 3.06
CA MET A 87 -14.83 23.44 4.24
C MET A 87 -15.58 24.16 5.38
N SER A 88 -15.27 25.43 5.67
CA SER A 88 -15.99 26.17 6.72
C SER A 88 -17.42 26.58 6.33
N MET A 89 -17.71 26.72 5.03
CA MET A 89 -19.07 26.94 4.50
C MET A 89 -19.92 25.66 4.41
N LEU A 90 -19.31 24.47 4.46
CA LEU A 90 -20.01 23.18 4.53
C LEU A 90 -20.58 22.86 5.93
N ASN A 91 -20.47 23.77 6.90
CA ASN A 91 -21.12 23.69 8.20
C ASN A 91 -22.64 24.00 8.09
N VAL A 92 -23.33 23.25 7.23
CA VAL A 92 -24.73 23.48 6.84
C VAL A 92 -25.67 22.81 7.84
N LYS A 93 -26.25 23.63 8.72
CA LYS A 93 -27.58 23.43 9.34
C LYS A 93 -27.89 21.98 9.81
N GLY A 94 -27.10 21.52 10.77
CA GLY A 94 -27.28 20.27 11.49
C GLY A 94 -26.12 20.12 12.46
N GLY A 95 -26.15 20.93 13.53
CA GLY A 95 -25.01 21.24 14.41
C GLY A 95 -24.58 20.11 15.35
N GLY A 96 -24.79 18.87 14.94
CA GLY A 96 -24.52 17.71 15.77
C GLY A 96 -23.05 17.33 15.82
N ARG A 97 -22.69 16.64 16.90
CA ARG A 97 -21.35 16.07 17.09
C ARG A 97 -21.38 14.79 17.90
N TYR A 98 -20.37 13.94 17.70
CA TYR A 98 -20.12 12.81 18.59
C TYR A 98 -19.48 13.28 19.90
N LEU A 99 -19.88 12.66 21.02
CA LEU A 99 -19.11 12.74 22.25
C LEU A 99 -17.86 11.86 22.14
N TRP A 100 -16.69 12.48 22.06
CA TRP A 100 -15.40 11.79 22.12
C TRP A 100 -14.87 11.77 23.56
N THR A 101 -14.20 10.69 23.92
CA THR A 101 -13.46 10.54 25.18
C THR A 101 -11.95 10.53 24.89
N ASP A 102 -11.45 9.45 24.29
CA ASP A 102 -10.06 9.28 23.86
C ASP A 102 -9.94 8.16 22.81
N ARG A 103 -10.65 7.03 23.04
CA ARG A 103 -10.66 5.85 22.16
C ARG A 103 -11.13 6.18 20.74
N GLU A 104 -12.04 7.13 20.62
CA GLU A 104 -12.69 7.53 19.37
C GLU A 104 -11.72 8.15 18.37
N LEU A 105 -10.70 8.87 18.87
CA LEU A 105 -9.65 9.47 18.06
C LEU A 105 -8.85 8.39 17.31
N LEU A 106 -8.54 7.27 17.98
CA LEU A 106 -7.83 6.14 17.37
C LEU A 106 -8.68 5.44 16.29
N MET A 107 -10.01 5.42 16.44
CA MET A 107 -10.91 4.89 15.41
C MET A 107 -10.96 5.79 14.18
N HIS A 108 -10.89 7.12 14.34
CA HIS A 108 -10.88 8.06 13.22
C HIS A 108 -9.61 7.95 12.35
N LEU A 109 -8.50 7.53 12.93
CA LEU A 109 -7.22 7.32 12.22
C LEU A 109 -7.13 5.98 11.43
N GLN A 110 -8.14 5.11 11.56
CA GLN A 110 -8.16 3.82 10.88
C GLN A 110 -8.59 3.95 9.42
N ASN A 111 -8.14 2.99 8.60
CA ASN A 111 -8.54 2.91 7.20
C ASN A 111 -9.87 2.16 7.07
N TYR A 112 -10.77 2.72 6.28
CA TYR A 112 -12.07 2.14 5.95
C TYR A 112 -12.29 2.11 4.43
N THR A 113 -13.27 1.34 3.98
CA THR A 113 -13.77 1.40 2.60
C THR A 113 -15.30 1.20 2.56
N PRO A 114 -16.05 1.82 1.65
CA PRO A 114 -17.46 1.49 1.43
C PRO A 114 -17.62 0.02 1.06
N LEU A 115 -18.64 -0.67 1.58
CA LEU A 115 -18.88 -2.10 1.30
C LEU A 115 -19.00 -2.40 -0.21
N ILE A 116 -19.53 -1.46 -1.00
CA ILE A 116 -19.61 -1.59 -2.46
C ILE A 116 -18.22 -1.70 -3.13
N LEU A 117 -17.17 -1.07 -2.58
CA LEU A 117 -15.81 -1.23 -3.11
C LEU A 117 -15.21 -2.59 -2.74
N LEU A 118 -15.56 -3.15 -1.57
CA LEU A 118 -15.19 -4.51 -1.20
C LEU A 118 -15.83 -5.54 -2.14
N ILE A 119 -17.11 -5.34 -2.51
CA ILE A 119 -17.82 -6.19 -3.46
C ILE A 119 -17.18 -6.10 -4.87
N ASP A 120 -16.92 -4.89 -5.36
CA ASP A 120 -16.23 -4.64 -6.63
C ASP A 120 -14.81 -5.27 -6.65
N PHE A 121 -14.08 -5.21 -5.54
CA PHE A 121 -12.81 -5.91 -5.36
C PHE A 121 -12.96 -7.44 -5.49
N VAL A 122 -13.94 -8.05 -4.81
CA VAL A 122 -14.16 -9.51 -4.86
C VAL A 122 -14.52 -9.97 -6.28
N GLU A 123 -15.34 -9.21 -7.01
CA GLU A 123 -15.68 -9.53 -8.41
C GLU A 123 -14.48 -9.36 -9.35
N LYS A 124 -13.71 -8.27 -9.21
CA LYS A 124 -12.50 -8.01 -10.03
C LYS A 124 -11.37 -9.00 -9.80
N THR A 125 -11.24 -9.53 -8.60
CA THR A 125 -10.20 -10.52 -8.25
C THR A 125 -10.57 -11.96 -8.59
N ARG A 126 -11.87 -12.27 -8.73
CA ARG A 126 -12.40 -13.63 -8.97
C ARG A 126 -11.78 -14.34 -10.18
N THR A 127 -11.39 -13.61 -11.22
CA THR A 127 -10.86 -14.18 -12.48
C THR A 127 -9.36 -13.97 -12.67
N LYS A 128 -8.66 -13.40 -11.68
CA LYS A 128 -7.22 -13.10 -11.77
C LYS A 128 -6.36 -14.33 -11.49
N ARG A 129 -5.23 -14.43 -12.19
CA ARG A 129 -4.22 -15.46 -12.01
C ARG A 129 -3.16 -14.96 -11.04
N PHE A 130 -3.30 -15.33 -9.76
CA PHE A 130 -2.39 -14.89 -8.70
C PHE A 130 -0.91 -15.24 -8.93
N TYR A 131 -0.58 -16.16 -9.85
CA TYR A 131 0.80 -16.50 -10.23
C TYR A 131 1.43 -15.51 -11.23
N GLU A 132 0.63 -14.74 -11.97
CA GLU A 132 1.14 -13.73 -12.90
C GLU A 132 1.56 -12.47 -12.12
N SER A 133 2.84 -12.09 -12.18
CA SER A 133 3.36 -10.94 -11.41
C SER A 133 2.61 -9.63 -11.70
N SER A 134 2.18 -9.40 -12.94
CA SER A 134 1.33 -8.25 -13.29
C SER A 134 -0.01 -8.25 -12.54
N GLU A 135 -0.68 -9.40 -12.48
CA GLU A 135 -1.97 -9.51 -11.78
C GLU A 135 -1.81 -9.40 -10.27
N ARG A 136 -0.69 -9.86 -9.69
CA ARG A 136 -0.34 -9.61 -8.29
C ARG A 136 -0.21 -8.13 -7.97
N TYR A 137 0.49 -7.37 -8.81
CA TYR A 137 0.58 -5.90 -8.67
C TYR A 137 -0.78 -5.22 -8.81
N GLU A 138 -1.65 -5.67 -9.71
CA GLU A 138 -3.02 -5.16 -9.80
C GLU A 138 -3.84 -5.45 -8.54
N ILE A 139 -3.74 -6.66 -7.96
CA ILE A 139 -4.43 -7.00 -6.69
C ILE A 139 -3.94 -6.11 -5.56
N LEU A 140 -2.61 -5.95 -5.40
CA LEU A 140 -2.03 -5.04 -4.41
C LEU A 140 -2.50 -3.59 -4.61
N MET A 141 -2.56 -3.12 -5.86
CA MET A 141 -3.05 -1.78 -6.19
C MET A 141 -4.52 -1.60 -5.81
N LEU A 142 -5.38 -2.61 -6.08
CA LEU A 142 -6.78 -2.59 -5.68
C LEU A 142 -6.95 -2.53 -4.15
N VAL A 143 -6.17 -3.32 -3.39
CA VAL A 143 -6.14 -3.25 -1.92
C VAL A 143 -5.71 -1.86 -1.43
N PHE A 144 -4.68 -1.28 -2.05
CA PHE A 144 -4.18 0.05 -1.68
C PHE A 144 -5.23 1.15 -1.94
N ILE A 145 -5.83 1.22 -3.13
CA ILE A 145 -6.79 2.29 -3.45
C ILE A 145 -8.09 2.18 -2.64
N MET A 146 -8.46 1.00 -2.13
CA MET A 146 -9.63 0.84 -1.26
C MET A 146 -9.45 1.48 0.12
N ARG A 147 -8.24 1.53 0.66
CA ARG A 147 -7.96 2.10 2.00
C ARG A 147 -8.18 3.62 1.98
N LYS A 148 -9.34 4.08 2.48
CA LYS A 148 -9.70 5.49 2.68
C LYS A 148 -9.63 5.84 4.17
N GLY A 149 -9.58 7.12 4.50
CA GLY A 149 -9.76 7.57 5.89
C GLY A 149 -11.19 7.28 6.42
N ALA A 150 -11.36 7.35 7.73
CA ALA A 150 -12.64 7.06 8.38
C ALA A 150 -13.79 7.93 7.84
N PRO A 151 -15.00 7.36 7.67
CA PRO A 151 -16.13 8.08 7.06
C PRO A 151 -16.80 9.08 8.00
N PHE A 152 -16.45 9.07 9.29
CA PHE A 152 -16.98 9.88 10.38
C PHE A 152 -15.85 10.73 11.00
N CYS A 153 -16.20 11.81 11.70
CA CYS A 153 -15.32 12.54 12.63
C CYS A 153 -16.18 13.17 13.74
N GLU A 154 -15.61 13.98 14.65
CA GLU A 154 -16.37 14.59 15.75
C GLU A 154 -17.64 15.30 15.23
N ASN A 155 -17.49 16.15 14.22
CA ASN A 155 -18.58 16.93 13.61
C ASN A 155 -19.20 16.26 12.37
N LYS A 156 -19.01 14.94 12.19
CA LYS A 156 -19.57 14.20 11.03
C LYS A 156 -20.02 12.81 11.45
N ARG A 157 -21.35 12.61 11.52
CA ARG A 157 -21.97 11.34 11.89
C ARG A 157 -21.59 10.21 10.91
N PHE A 158 -21.54 8.98 11.41
CA PHE A 158 -21.29 7.79 10.60
C PHE A 158 -22.38 7.63 9.52
N PRO A 159 -22.03 7.25 8.27
CA PRO A 159 -23.00 7.11 7.17
C PRO A 159 -24.05 6.02 7.42
N ALA A 160 -25.18 6.10 6.70
CA ALA A 160 -26.24 5.09 6.82
C ALA A 160 -25.85 3.79 6.08
N GLU A 161 -25.01 3.91 5.06
CA GLU A 161 -24.45 2.84 4.26
C GLU A 161 -23.41 2.01 5.05
N TYR A 162 -23.13 0.79 4.58
CA TYR A 162 -22.10 -0.05 5.18
C TYR A 162 -20.68 0.38 4.77
N TRP A 163 -19.82 0.48 5.78
CA TRP A 163 -18.39 0.74 5.66
C TRP A 163 -17.61 -0.35 6.39
N VAL A 164 -16.53 -0.78 5.77
CA VAL A 164 -15.66 -1.89 6.17
C VAL A 164 -14.40 -1.30 6.79
N ASN A 165 -14.02 -1.76 7.98
CA ASN A 165 -12.73 -1.43 8.58
C ASN A 165 -11.64 -2.31 7.96
N LEU A 166 -10.56 -1.69 7.47
CA LEU A 166 -9.41 -2.35 6.85
C LEU A 166 -8.15 -2.26 7.72
N SER A 167 -8.22 -1.64 8.89
CA SER A 167 -7.09 -1.51 9.83
C SER A 167 -7.14 -2.49 11.00
N VAL A 168 -8.32 -2.95 11.42
CA VAL A 168 -8.48 -3.88 12.56
C VAL A 168 -9.62 -4.87 12.34
N GLY A 169 -9.50 -6.05 12.94
CA GLY A 169 -10.52 -7.10 12.96
C GLY A 169 -10.44 -8.11 11.80
N PRO A 170 -11.36 -9.08 11.75
CA PRO A 170 -11.28 -10.23 10.84
C PRO A 170 -11.15 -9.89 9.35
N VAL A 171 -11.75 -8.79 8.88
CA VAL A 171 -11.58 -8.35 7.49
C VAL A 171 -10.15 -7.85 7.24
N ALA A 172 -9.57 -7.07 8.14
CA ALA A 172 -8.19 -6.59 8.02
C ALA A 172 -7.21 -7.77 7.99
N GLU A 173 -7.37 -8.73 8.91
CA GLU A 173 -6.55 -9.96 8.96
C GLU A 173 -6.67 -10.79 7.67
N ALA A 174 -7.83 -10.82 7.03
CA ALA A 174 -8.01 -11.52 5.75
C ALA A 174 -7.30 -10.80 4.60
N PHE A 175 -7.26 -9.46 4.60
CA PHE A 175 -6.42 -8.70 3.67
C PHE A 175 -4.92 -8.88 3.92
N ASP A 176 -4.49 -9.00 5.17
CA ASP A 176 -3.09 -9.28 5.51
C ASP A 176 -2.69 -10.69 5.06
N ARG A 177 -3.56 -11.69 5.24
CA ARG A 177 -3.38 -13.05 4.67
C ARG A 177 -3.31 -13.02 3.14
N LEU A 178 -4.17 -12.24 2.48
CA LEU A 178 -4.13 -12.08 1.02
C LEU A 178 -2.82 -11.43 0.56
N GLN A 179 -2.37 -10.38 1.25
CA GLN A 179 -1.14 -9.68 0.93
C GLN A 179 0.09 -10.61 1.08
N ALA A 180 0.12 -11.43 2.13
CA ALA A 180 1.12 -12.49 2.26
C ALA A 180 1.04 -13.50 1.10
N ALA A 181 -0.16 -13.97 0.74
CA ALA A 181 -0.35 -14.98 -0.32
C ALA A 181 0.05 -14.51 -1.74
N ILE A 182 0.17 -13.20 -1.98
CA ILE A 182 0.64 -12.61 -3.24
C ILE A 182 2.09 -12.09 -3.17
N ASP A 183 2.74 -12.14 -2.01
CA ASP A 183 4.18 -11.84 -1.86
C ASP A 183 5.06 -13.06 -2.21
N ILE A 184 4.73 -13.71 -3.34
CA ILE A 184 5.47 -14.86 -3.86
C ILE A 184 6.86 -14.38 -4.32
N PRO A 185 7.97 -14.98 -3.85
CA PRO A 185 9.32 -14.66 -4.32
C PRO A 185 9.42 -14.76 -5.85
N ASP A 186 10.03 -13.75 -6.46
CA ASP A 186 10.18 -13.67 -7.92
C ASP A 186 11.01 -14.86 -8.44
N PRO A 187 10.46 -15.73 -9.31
CA PRO A 187 11.17 -16.90 -9.83
C PRO A 187 12.18 -16.49 -10.92
N GLN A 188 13.23 -15.77 -10.53
CA GLN A 188 14.31 -15.34 -11.45
C GLN A 188 15.13 -16.51 -12.03
N LEU A 189 14.84 -17.74 -11.61
CA LEU A 189 15.26 -18.98 -12.28
C LEU A 189 14.07 -19.96 -12.37
N PRO A 190 13.74 -20.50 -13.55
CA PRO A 190 12.66 -21.49 -13.75
C PRO A 190 12.82 -22.86 -13.04
N ILE A 191 13.71 -22.97 -12.07
CA ILE A 191 14.25 -24.24 -11.53
C ILE A 191 13.83 -24.46 -10.06
N HIS A 192 13.42 -23.41 -9.33
CA HIS A 192 13.48 -23.43 -7.86
C HIS A 192 12.15 -23.42 -7.07
N MET A 193 10.99 -23.40 -7.73
CA MET A 193 9.69 -23.55 -7.06
C MET A 193 9.10 -24.91 -7.42
N SER A 194 8.89 -25.78 -6.44
CA SER A 194 8.25 -27.06 -6.66
C SER A 194 6.74 -26.87 -6.89
N VAL A 195 6.10 -27.86 -7.53
CA VAL A 195 4.63 -27.85 -7.69
C VAL A 195 3.94 -27.79 -6.32
N THR A 196 4.53 -28.41 -5.30
CA THR A 196 4.07 -28.41 -3.91
C THR A 196 4.07 -27.01 -3.29
N ASP A 197 5.09 -26.19 -3.57
CA ASP A 197 5.15 -24.81 -3.09
C ASP A 197 4.03 -23.98 -3.74
N LEU A 198 3.83 -24.11 -5.05
CA LEU A 198 2.79 -23.37 -5.79
C LEU A 198 1.37 -23.77 -5.34
N THR A 199 1.13 -25.03 -4.96
CA THR A 199 -0.13 -25.44 -4.33
C THR A 199 -0.35 -24.75 -2.98
N THR A 200 0.68 -24.63 -2.14
CA THR A 200 0.57 -23.93 -0.85
C THR A 200 0.24 -22.45 -1.04
N TRP A 201 0.91 -21.75 -1.95
CA TRP A 201 0.57 -20.36 -2.29
C TRP A 201 -0.86 -20.21 -2.80
N LYS A 202 -1.33 -21.16 -3.63
CA LYS A 202 -2.73 -21.18 -4.09
C LYS A 202 -3.73 -21.36 -2.95
N GLU A 203 -3.47 -22.28 -2.02
CA GLU A 203 -4.35 -22.52 -0.87
C GLU A 203 -4.43 -21.29 0.04
N MET A 204 -3.30 -20.62 0.28
CA MET A 204 -3.27 -19.35 1.03
C MET A 204 -4.09 -18.25 0.33
N PHE A 205 -3.96 -18.11 -0.99
CA PHE A 205 -4.70 -17.12 -1.78
C PHE A 205 -6.20 -17.42 -1.79
N ASP A 206 -6.59 -18.65 -2.10
CA ASP A 206 -8.00 -19.07 -2.16
C ASP A 206 -8.66 -18.93 -0.80
N GLY A 207 -7.98 -19.33 0.29
CA GLY A 207 -8.48 -19.19 1.67
C GLY A 207 -8.76 -17.74 2.05
N ALA A 208 -7.80 -16.84 1.81
CA ALA A 208 -7.99 -15.41 2.06
C ALA A 208 -9.14 -14.82 1.21
N MET A 209 -9.24 -15.21 -0.07
CA MET A 209 -10.33 -14.74 -0.95
C MET A 209 -11.70 -15.31 -0.58
N ILE A 210 -11.78 -16.51 -0.01
CA ILE A 210 -13.03 -17.09 0.53
C ILE A 210 -13.50 -16.29 1.74
N ASP A 211 -12.61 -15.94 2.68
CA ASP A 211 -12.95 -15.11 3.84
C ASP A 211 -13.44 -13.73 3.42
N ILE A 212 -12.69 -13.03 2.55
CA ILE A 212 -13.06 -11.70 2.06
C ILE A 212 -14.42 -11.73 1.34
N ARG A 213 -14.66 -12.76 0.49
CA ARG A 213 -15.97 -12.97 -0.16
C ARG A 213 -17.07 -13.20 0.87
N ARG A 214 -16.83 -14.03 1.89
CA ARG A 214 -17.82 -14.29 2.95
C ARG A 214 -18.23 -13.00 3.65
N PHE A 215 -17.29 -12.13 4.00
CA PHE A 215 -17.59 -10.84 4.61
C PHE A 215 -18.32 -9.87 3.66
N ALA A 216 -18.00 -9.89 2.37
CA ALA A 216 -18.62 -9.00 1.38
C ALA A 216 -20.11 -9.29 1.10
N TYR A 217 -20.55 -10.55 1.21
CA TYR A 217 -21.93 -10.97 0.92
C TYR A 217 -22.71 -11.44 2.16
N HIS A 218 -22.17 -11.27 3.37
CA HIS A 218 -22.92 -11.57 4.60
C HIS A 218 -24.04 -10.54 4.81
N THR A 219 -25.18 -10.98 5.31
CA THR A 219 -26.39 -10.12 5.39
C THR A 219 -26.83 -9.79 6.82
N ASP A 220 -26.36 -10.53 7.83
CA ASP A 220 -26.72 -10.27 9.23
C ASP A 220 -25.98 -9.04 9.80
N PRO A 221 -26.66 -7.98 10.24
CA PRO A 221 -26.01 -6.75 10.68
C PRO A 221 -25.14 -6.88 11.94
N MET A 222 -25.47 -7.81 12.84
CA MET A 222 -24.70 -7.99 14.09
C MET A 222 -23.39 -8.74 13.81
N GLN A 223 -23.46 -9.81 13.02
CA GLN A 223 -22.29 -10.57 12.60
C GLN A 223 -21.39 -9.77 11.65
N LEU A 224 -21.96 -8.88 10.82
CA LEU A 224 -21.18 -7.91 10.05
C LEU A 224 -20.35 -6.99 10.97
N ALA A 225 -20.95 -6.49 12.06
CA ALA A 225 -20.25 -5.65 13.03
C ALA A 225 -19.19 -6.42 13.83
N ASP A 226 -19.33 -7.74 14.02
CA ASP A 226 -18.29 -8.58 14.61
C ASP A 226 -17.04 -8.70 13.73
N VAL A 227 -17.19 -8.69 12.41
CA VAL A 227 -16.07 -8.83 11.46
C VAL A 227 -15.45 -7.50 11.01
N GLY A 228 -16.02 -6.37 11.44
CA GLY A 228 -15.53 -5.03 11.12
C GLY A 228 -16.32 -4.27 10.05
N VAL A 229 -17.52 -4.72 9.69
CA VAL A 229 -18.41 -4.06 8.73
C VAL A 229 -19.57 -3.38 9.45
N TYR A 230 -19.65 -2.06 9.35
CA TYR A 230 -20.57 -1.24 10.13
C TYR A 230 -21.44 -0.34 9.26
N ASN A 231 -22.71 -0.22 9.60
CA ASN A 231 -23.55 0.93 9.27
C ASN A 231 -23.65 1.86 10.51
N ARG A 232 -24.29 3.02 10.41
CA ARG A 232 -24.50 3.94 11.55
C ARG A 232 -24.97 3.26 12.84
N ILE A 233 -26.04 2.46 12.76
CA ILE A 233 -26.71 1.89 13.93
C ILE A 233 -25.76 0.92 14.64
N THR A 234 -25.16 0.00 13.87
CA THR A 234 -24.24 -1.01 14.37
C THR A 234 -22.93 -0.40 14.87
N PHE A 235 -22.42 0.64 14.22
CA PHE A 235 -21.26 1.42 14.70
C PHE A 235 -21.54 2.08 16.05
N GLU A 236 -22.65 2.83 16.14
CA GLU A 236 -23.02 3.56 17.35
C GLU A 236 -23.32 2.61 18.52
N GLN A 237 -23.98 1.48 18.26
CA GLN A 237 -24.22 0.43 19.26
C GLN A 237 -22.92 -0.28 19.70
N ARG A 238 -22.04 -0.64 18.77
CA ARG A 238 -20.82 -1.43 19.05
C ARG A 238 -19.76 -0.64 19.83
N PHE A 239 -19.68 0.67 19.58
CA PHE A 239 -18.70 1.56 20.21
C PHE A 239 -19.31 2.49 21.27
N ALA A 240 -20.61 2.36 21.56
CA ALA A 240 -21.37 3.24 22.46
C ALA A 240 -21.30 4.73 22.09
N MET A 241 -21.16 5.03 20.80
CA MET A 241 -21.04 6.40 20.29
C MET A 241 -22.37 7.14 20.38
N GLN A 242 -22.35 8.32 21.01
CA GLN A 242 -23.53 9.17 21.14
C GLN A 242 -23.41 10.41 20.25
N TRP A 243 -24.34 10.55 19.32
CA TRP A 243 -24.49 11.75 18.50
C TRP A 243 -25.43 12.73 19.19
N GLN A 244 -24.94 13.93 19.51
CA GLN A 244 -25.75 15.07 19.90
C GLN A 244 -26.19 15.83 18.63
N GLU A 245 -27.36 16.47 18.63
CA GLU A 245 -27.89 17.29 17.52
C GLU A 245 -27.71 18.78 17.75
#